data_AF-A0A1P8UFE0-F1
#
_entry.id   AF-A0A1P8UFE0-F1
#
_cell.length_a   1.000
_cell.length_b   1.000
_cell.length_c   1.000
_cell.angle_alpha   90.00
_cell.angle_beta   90.00
_cell.angle_gamma   90.00
#
_symmetry.space_group_name_H-M   'P 1'
#
loop_
_entity.id
_entity.type
_entity.pdbx_description
1 polymer ?
#
loop_
_entity_poly.entity_id
_entity_poly.type
_entity_poly.pdbx_seq_one_letter_code
_entity_poly.pdbx_strand_id
1 'polypeptide(L)'
;MFTINSSKTRKQQGFTLIELLIALAVLSVIVAGIVVFFNPSKSKGQTLYASMSAIGKAATRFNLDTSCYPYQTNLLFSKTAVSGNTNNSCGVDVSSTWNGPYIQSRPVNGSGNITYPQIGQGVAISIASGTFLSNGLSPQYAVEATGVPVSIAKQALQACSGGSPTTTSGSYTIASNCFTTTPASGSNTETFGLVFASGS
;
A
#
# COMPACT_ATOMS: atom_id res chain seq x y z
N MET A 1 -2.58 -40.58 -65.29
CA MET A 1 -2.66 -41.59 -64.21
C MET A 1 -2.38 -40.86 -62.90
N PHE A 2 -3.43 -40.53 -62.13
CA PHE A 2 -3.32 -39.78 -60.87
C PHE A 2 -3.76 -40.69 -59.72
N THR A 3 -2.84 -40.98 -58.81
CA THR A 3 -3.05 -41.84 -57.64
C THR A 3 -3.63 -40.98 -56.51
N ILE A 4 -4.85 -41.28 -56.04
CA ILE A 4 -5.47 -40.56 -54.92
C ILE A 4 -4.88 -41.08 -53.61
N ASN A 5 -4.21 -40.19 -52.87
CA ASN A 5 -3.62 -40.46 -51.57
C ASN A 5 -4.72 -40.57 -50.50
N SER A 6 -4.77 -41.70 -49.78
CA SER A 6 -5.79 -41.99 -48.77
C SER A 6 -5.60 -41.11 -47.52
N SER A 7 -6.52 -40.16 -47.30
CA SER A 7 -6.55 -39.31 -46.10
C SER A 7 -6.78 -40.16 -44.85
N LYS A 8 -5.81 -40.19 -43.92
CA LYS A 8 -5.97 -40.77 -42.58
C LYS A 8 -7.05 -39.99 -41.82
N THR A 9 -8.23 -40.58 -41.66
CA THR A 9 -9.27 -40.11 -40.74
C THR A 9 -8.74 -40.14 -39.31
N ARG A 10 -8.51 -38.98 -38.69
CA ARG A 10 -8.26 -38.88 -37.26
C ARG A 10 -9.53 -39.33 -36.53
N LYS A 11 -9.47 -40.44 -35.81
CA LYS A 11 -10.55 -40.87 -34.92
C LYS A 11 -10.74 -39.80 -33.85
N GLN A 12 -11.87 -39.09 -33.88
CA GLN A 12 -12.28 -38.26 -32.75
C GLN A 12 -12.78 -39.21 -31.66
N GLN A 13 -11.99 -39.37 -30.61
CA GLN A 13 -12.43 -40.05 -29.39
C GLN A 13 -13.35 -39.08 -28.64
N GLY A 14 -14.62 -39.46 -28.50
CA GLY A 14 -15.60 -38.69 -27.75
C GLY A 14 -15.28 -38.70 -26.26
N PHE A 15 -15.42 -37.55 -25.62
CA PHE A 15 -15.28 -37.39 -24.17
C PHE A 15 -16.35 -38.22 -23.46
N THR A 16 -15.96 -39.07 -22.52
CA THR A 16 -16.95 -39.86 -21.77
C THR A 16 -17.50 -39.04 -20.60
N LEU A 17 -18.77 -39.28 -20.24
CA LEU A 17 -19.42 -38.58 -19.12
C LEU A 17 -18.71 -38.86 -17.80
N ILE A 18 -18.23 -40.10 -17.62
CA ILE A 18 -17.48 -40.51 -16.42
C ILE A 18 -16.13 -39.76 -16.29
N GLU A 19 -15.47 -39.48 -17.40
CA GLU A 19 -14.17 -38.80 -17.44
C GLU A 19 -14.31 -37.32 -17.10
N LEU A 20 -15.42 -36.69 -17.51
CA LEU A 20 -15.79 -35.36 -17.04
C LEU A 20 -16.11 -35.36 -15.54
N LEU A 21 -16.81 -36.38 -15.03
CA LEU A 21 -17.14 -36.50 -13.61
C LEU A 21 -15.91 -36.66 -12.73
N ILE A 22 -14.98 -37.54 -13.12
CA ILE A 22 -13.72 -37.75 -12.38
C ILE A 22 -12.86 -36.47 -12.44
N ALA A 23 -12.79 -35.81 -13.60
CA ALA A 23 -12.06 -34.56 -13.73
C ALA A 23 -12.59 -33.48 -12.78
N LEU A 24 -13.91 -33.29 -12.71
CA LEU A 24 -14.53 -32.31 -11.81
C LEU A 24 -14.34 -32.68 -10.33
N ALA A 25 -14.40 -33.97 -9.98
CA ALA A 25 -14.13 -34.44 -8.63
C ALA A 25 -12.70 -34.08 -8.21
N VAL A 26 -11.70 -34.39 -9.03
CA VAL A 26 -10.29 -34.02 -8.76
C VAL A 26 -10.12 -32.51 -8.69
N LEU A 27 -10.74 -31.75 -9.60
CA LEU A 27 -10.70 -30.28 -9.62
C LEU A 27 -11.25 -29.68 -8.31
N SER A 28 -12.36 -30.23 -7.81
CA SER A 28 -13.00 -29.77 -6.57
C SER A 28 -12.09 -29.94 -5.34
N VAL A 29 -11.39 -31.09 -5.25
CA VAL A 29 -10.47 -31.38 -4.16
C VAL A 29 -9.25 -30.45 -4.22
N ILE A 30 -8.71 -30.21 -5.41
CA ILE A 30 -7.57 -29.29 -5.60
C ILE A 30 -7.96 -27.85 -5.21
N VAL A 31 -9.12 -27.36 -5.67
CA VAL A 31 -9.59 -26.00 -5.36
C VAL A 31 -9.79 -25.82 -3.86
N ALA A 32 -10.38 -26.80 -3.17
CA ALA A 32 -10.57 -26.76 -1.72
C ALA A 32 -9.24 -26.69 -0.95
N GLY A 33 -8.21 -27.41 -1.41
CA GLY A 33 -6.89 -27.41 -0.77
C GLY A 33 -6.12 -26.08 -0.88
N ILE A 34 -6.27 -25.35 -2.00
CA ILE A 34 -5.52 -24.11 -2.27
C ILE A 34 -5.95 -22.94 -1.35
N VAL A 35 -7.24 -22.87 -0.99
CA VAL A 35 -7.79 -21.76 -0.19
C VAL A 35 -7.14 -21.67 1.20
N VAL A 36 -6.71 -22.80 1.76
CA VAL A 36 -6.15 -22.87 3.13
C VAL A 36 -4.76 -22.22 3.24
N PHE A 37 -4.00 -22.12 2.14
CA PHE A 37 -2.62 -21.61 2.16
C PHE A 37 -2.48 -20.13 1.76
N PHE A 38 -3.56 -19.47 1.32
CA PHE A 38 -3.49 -18.08 0.87
C PHE A 38 -3.64 -17.11 2.05
N ASN A 39 -2.53 -16.52 2.50
CA ASN A 39 -2.55 -15.43 3.50
C ASN A 39 -2.43 -14.06 2.79
N PRO A 40 -3.55 -13.44 2.38
CA PRO A 40 -3.53 -12.17 1.67
C PRO A 40 -2.93 -11.03 2.51
N SER A 41 -2.99 -11.14 3.85
CA SER A 41 -2.55 -10.05 4.72
C SER A 41 -1.05 -9.80 4.64
N LYS A 42 -0.22 -10.84 4.48
CA LYS A 42 1.23 -10.67 4.34
C LYS A 42 1.60 -9.89 3.08
N SER A 43 1.08 -10.32 1.93
CA SER A 43 1.32 -9.66 0.64
C SER A 43 0.80 -8.23 0.62
N LYS A 44 -0.41 -8.01 1.18
CA LYS A 44 -0.98 -6.66 1.32
C LYS A 44 -0.14 -5.78 2.25
N GLY A 45 0.36 -6.30 3.36
CA GLY A 45 1.21 -5.55 4.30
C GLY A 45 2.53 -5.12 3.67
N GLN A 46 3.19 -6.02 2.94
CA GLN A 46 4.41 -5.71 2.19
C GLN A 46 4.15 -4.65 1.10
N THR A 47 3.04 -4.77 0.37
CA THR A 47 2.64 -3.81 -0.67
C THR A 47 2.36 -2.44 -0.08
N LEU A 48 1.67 -2.38 1.06
CA LEU A 48 1.38 -1.14 1.79
C LEU A 48 2.68 -0.45 2.23
N TYR A 49 3.59 -1.20 2.87
CA TYR A 49 4.89 -0.67 3.28
C TYR A 49 5.71 -0.14 2.10
N ALA A 50 5.84 -0.92 1.02
CA ALA A 50 6.59 -0.51 -0.17
C ALA A 50 6.00 0.77 -0.79
N SER A 51 4.67 0.85 -0.84
CA SER A 51 3.96 2.02 -1.35
C SER A 51 4.19 3.26 -0.48
N MET A 52 4.11 3.13 0.84
CA MET A 52 4.36 4.23 1.77
C MET A 52 5.82 4.67 1.78
N SER A 53 6.77 3.73 1.63
CA SER A 53 8.19 4.05 1.45
C SER A 53 8.43 4.87 0.19
N ALA A 54 7.77 4.53 -0.92
CA ALA A 54 7.83 5.31 -2.16
C ALA A 54 7.24 6.73 -1.96
N ILE A 55 6.12 6.84 -1.23
CA ILE A 55 5.50 8.14 -0.90
C ILE A 55 6.42 8.97 -0.02
N GLY A 56 7.05 8.39 1.00
CA GLY A 56 7.99 9.10 1.87
C GLY A 56 9.20 9.64 1.09
N LYS A 57 9.77 8.84 0.19
CA LYS A 57 10.84 9.29 -0.72
C LYS A 57 10.37 10.41 -1.66
N ALA A 58 9.14 10.32 -2.15
CA ALA A 58 8.54 11.37 -2.98
C ALA A 58 8.35 12.66 -2.18
N ALA A 59 7.94 12.58 -0.91
CA ALA A 59 7.83 13.72 -0.01
C ALA A 59 9.20 14.36 0.31
N THR A 60 10.25 13.56 0.44
CA THR A 60 11.63 14.08 0.53
C THR A 60 12.03 14.84 -0.74
N ARG A 61 11.71 14.33 -1.93
CA ARG A 61 11.99 15.04 -3.19
C ARG A 61 11.20 16.35 -3.30
N PHE A 62 9.93 16.32 -2.92
CA PHE A 62 9.11 17.53 -2.78
C PHE A 62 9.81 18.55 -1.88
N ASN A 63 10.32 18.13 -0.72
CA ASN A 63 11.06 19.01 0.19
C ASN A 63 12.37 19.54 -0.40
N LEU A 64 13.11 18.75 -1.19
CA LEU A 64 14.33 19.23 -1.85
C LEU A 64 14.05 20.38 -2.82
N ASP A 65 12.89 20.36 -3.50
CA ASP A 65 12.51 21.41 -4.45
C ASP A 65 11.85 22.60 -3.75
N THR A 66 10.98 22.36 -2.77
CA THR A 66 10.13 23.40 -2.19
C THR A 66 10.54 23.85 -0.79
N SER A 67 11.52 23.21 -0.16
CA SER A 67 11.90 23.37 1.26
C SER A 67 10.78 23.05 2.27
N CYS A 68 9.69 22.41 1.83
CA CYS A 68 8.51 22.14 2.66
C CYS A 68 8.09 20.67 2.51
N TYR A 69 7.42 20.07 3.49
CA TYR A 69 6.83 18.75 3.36
C TYR A 69 5.33 18.87 3.07
N PRO A 70 4.76 18.12 2.11
CA PRO A 70 3.33 18.18 1.83
C PRO A 70 2.54 17.37 2.86
N TYR A 71 1.34 17.82 3.24
CA TYR A 71 0.44 17.03 4.12
C TYR A 71 -0.58 16.20 3.34
N GLN A 72 -0.89 16.63 2.12
CA GLN A 72 -1.73 15.90 1.18
C GLN A 72 -0.87 15.18 0.14
N THR A 73 -1.21 13.93 -0.17
CA THR A 73 -0.40 13.11 -1.07
C THR A 73 -0.62 13.42 -2.55
N ASN A 74 -1.71 14.10 -2.94
CA ASN A 74 -1.91 14.57 -4.32
C ASN A 74 -0.93 15.67 -4.76
N LEU A 75 -0.38 16.46 -3.82
CA LEU A 75 0.67 17.45 -4.08
C LEU A 75 1.95 16.80 -4.63
N LEU A 76 2.14 15.50 -4.40
CA LEU A 76 3.30 14.77 -4.88
C LEU A 76 3.25 14.48 -6.39
N PHE A 77 2.10 14.62 -7.05
CA PHE A 77 1.97 14.22 -8.45
C PHE A 77 1.08 15.12 -9.30
N SER A 78 0.41 16.11 -8.72
CA SER A 78 -0.51 17.00 -9.44
C SER A 78 -0.15 18.47 -9.25
N LYS A 79 0.34 19.12 -10.31
CA LYS A 79 0.65 20.56 -10.28
C LYS A 79 -0.61 21.41 -10.00
N THR A 80 -1.77 20.97 -10.49
CA THR A 80 -3.04 21.68 -10.22
C THR A 80 -3.45 21.58 -8.76
N ALA A 81 -3.05 20.52 -8.04
CA ALA A 81 -3.31 20.38 -6.61
C ALA A 81 -2.36 21.23 -5.74
N VAL A 82 -1.20 21.63 -6.28
CA VAL A 82 -0.21 22.46 -5.59
C VAL A 82 -0.54 23.94 -5.71
N SER A 83 -1.03 24.38 -6.88
CA SER A 83 -1.35 25.80 -7.15
C SER A 83 -2.34 26.37 -6.14
N GLY A 84 -1.96 27.41 -5.41
CA GLY A 84 -2.79 28.05 -4.39
C GLY A 84 -3.01 27.22 -3.12
N ASN A 85 -2.35 26.07 -2.98
CA ASN A 85 -2.53 25.17 -1.85
C ASN A 85 -1.41 25.36 -0.82
N THR A 86 -1.80 25.77 0.39
CA THR A 86 -0.91 26.02 1.52
C THR A 86 -0.79 24.84 2.49
N ASN A 87 -1.37 23.67 2.15
CA ASN A 87 -1.39 22.48 3.00
C ASN A 87 -0.06 21.70 2.96
N ASN A 88 0.98 22.35 3.46
CA ASN A 88 2.34 21.85 3.62
C ASN A 88 2.97 22.45 4.89
N SER A 89 4.12 21.94 5.28
CA SER A 89 4.79 22.29 6.55
C SER A 89 5.17 23.76 6.69
N CYS A 90 5.19 24.52 5.60
CA CYS A 90 5.52 25.94 5.61
C CYS A 90 4.28 26.85 5.59
N GLY A 91 3.09 26.32 5.29
CA GLY A 91 1.87 27.11 5.20
C GLY A 91 1.82 28.09 4.01
N VAL A 92 2.60 27.86 2.95
CA VAL A 92 2.72 28.77 1.80
C VAL A 92 2.45 28.06 0.47
N ASP A 93 2.09 28.80 -0.58
CA ASP A 93 2.00 28.24 -1.93
C ASP A 93 3.41 28.00 -2.48
N VAL A 94 3.70 26.75 -2.84
CA VAL A 94 5.01 26.31 -3.37
C VAL A 94 4.96 25.97 -4.87
N SER A 95 3.90 26.36 -5.57
CA SER A 95 3.70 26.04 -6.99
C SER A 95 4.77 26.60 -7.93
N SER A 96 5.46 27.67 -7.52
CA SER A 96 6.57 28.27 -8.27
C SER A 96 7.88 27.48 -8.16
N THR A 97 8.08 26.74 -7.08
CA THR A 97 9.30 25.94 -6.82
C THR A 97 9.09 24.45 -7.06
N TRP A 98 7.85 24.01 -7.17
CA TRP A 98 7.51 22.62 -7.49
C TRP A 98 8.01 22.21 -8.90
N ASN A 99 8.82 21.15 -8.96
CA ASN A 99 9.52 20.74 -10.19
C ASN A 99 9.07 19.41 -10.79
N GLY A 100 8.09 18.72 -10.22
CA GLY A 100 7.45 17.64 -10.96
C GLY A 100 6.69 16.63 -10.13
N PRO A 101 6.00 15.70 -10.81
CA PRO A 101 5.47 14.53 -10.15
C PRO A 101 6.61 13.71 -9.55
N TYR A 102 6.66 13.64 -8.22
CA TYR A 102 7.63 12.85 -7.47
C TYR A 102 7.21 11.38 -7.36
N ILE A 103 5.95 11.09 -7.68
CA ILE A 103 5.34 9.76 -7.77
C ILE A 103 4.33 9.71 -8.93
N GLN A 104 3.97 8.50 -9.36
CA GLN A 104 2.88 8.30 -10.32
C GLN A 104 1.53 8.72 -9.74
N SER A 105 0.67 9.26 -10.60
CA SER A 105 -0.70 9.64 -10.24
C SER A 105 -1.50 8.44 -9.73
N ARG A 106 -2.32 8.67 -8.69
CA ARG A 106 -3.13 7.66 -8.03
C ARG A 106 -4.50 8.22 -7.64
N PRO A 107 -5.52 7.36 -7.47
CA PRO A 107 -6.83 7.80 -6.99
C PRO A 107 -6.73 8.42 -5.60
N VAL A 108 -7.39 9.56 -5.40
CA VAL A 108 -7.43 10.31 -4.14
C VAL A 108 -8.86 10.50 -3.65
N ASN A 109 -9.04 10.68 -2.35
CA ASN A 109 -10.33 11.07 -1.77
C ASN A 109 -10.55 12.58 -1.87
N GLY A 110 -11.70 13.07 -1.39
CA GLY A 110 -12.04 14.50 -1.39
C GLY A 110 -11.07 15.39 -0.60
N SER A 111 -10.27 14.81 0.30
CA SER A 111 -9.23 15.52 1.06
C SER A 111 -7.87 15.54 0.36
N GLY A 112 -7.76 15.02 -0.87
CA GLY A 112 -6.49 14.98 -1.61
C GLY A 112 -5.53 13.86 -1.18
N ASN A 113 -6.01 12.89 -0.40
CA ASN A 113 -5.21 11.77 0.10
C ASN A 113 -5.39 10.53 -0.77
N ILE A 114 -4.29 9.85 -1.13
CA ILE A 114 -4.30 8.64 -1.95
C ILE A 114 -5.12 7.55 -1.26
N THR A 115 -5.98 6.88 -2.02
CA THR A 115 -6.79 5.76 -1.52
C THR A 115 -6.20 4.42 -1.95
N TYR A 116 -6.30 3.41 -1.07
CA TYR A 116 -5.82 2.05 -1.33
C TYR A 116 -6.93 1.01 -1.10
N PRO A 117 -7.99 1.00 -1.93
CA PRO A 117 -9.12 0.07 -1.76
C PRO A 117 -8.70 -1.41 -1.84
N GLN A 118 -7.59 -1.71 -2.53
CA GLN A 118 -6.99 -3.04 -2.62
C GLN A 118 -6.43 -3.57 -1.29
N ILE A 119 -6.04 -2.66 -0.37
CA ILE A 119 -5.56 -3.01 0.96
C ILE A 119 -6.75 -3.23 1.90
N GLY A 120 -7.67 -2.26 1.95
CA GLY A 120 -8.91 -2.32 2.72
C GLY A 120 -9.87 -1.23 2.29
N GLN A 121 -11.16 -1.41 2.58
CA GLN A 121 -12.14 -0.36 2.34
C GLN A 121 -11.84 0.83 3.25
N GLY A 122 -11.82 2.04 2.67
CA GLY A 122 -11.55 3.27 3.42
C GLY A 122 -10.09 3.54 3.74
N VAL A 123 -9.13 2.74 3.25
CA VAL A 123 -7.70 3.03 3.46
C VAL A 123 -7.31 4.30 2.71
N ALA A 124 -6.88 5.31 3.47
CA ALA A 124 -6.40 6.59 2.95
C ALA A 124 -4.98 6.88 3.47
N ILE A 125 -4.12 7.38 2.57
CA ILE A 125 -2.72 7.70 2.86
C ILE A 125 -2.51 9.21 2.84
N SER A 126 -2.14 9.75 3.99
CA SER A 126 -1.77 11.15 4.21
C SER A 126 -0.33 11.26 4.67
N ILE A 127 0.17 12.50 4.75
CA ILE A 127 1.42 12.81 5.43
C ILE A 127 1.09 13.69 6.63
N ALA A 128 1.67 13.37 7.78
CA ALA A 128 1.45 14.10 9.02
C ALA A 128 2.77 14.54 9.63
N SER A 129 2.73 15.64 10.37
CA SER A 129 3.82 16.06 11.25
C SER A 129 3.44 15.84 12.71
N GLY A 130 4.39 15.42 13.55
CA GLY A 130 4.15 15.19 14.97
C GLY A 130 5.34 14.59 15.67
N THR A 131 5.08 13.87 16.77
CA THR A 131 6.08 13.08 17.48
C THR A 131 5.57 11.64 17.51
N PHE A 132 6.15 10.79 16.66
CA PHE A 132 5.69 9.43 16.45
C PHE A 132 6.63 8.40 17.07
N LEU A 133 7.94 8.61 16.88
CA LEU A 133 8.99 7.81 17.48
C LEU A 133 9.57 8.55 18.68
N SER A 134 9.93 7.80 19.73
CA SER A 134 10.63 8.35 20.89
C SER A 134 12.04 8.85 20.56
N ASN A 135 12.61 8.40 19.44
CA ASN A 135 13.91 8.82 18.92
C ASN A 135 13.74 9.75 17.71
N GLY A 136 14.41 10.91 17.76
CA GLY A 136 14.43 11.88 16.66
C GLY A 136 14.04 13.28 17.10
N LEU A 137 14.42 14.28 16.30
CA LEU A 137 14.04 15.68 16.53
C LEU A 137 12.58 15.91 16.12
N SER A 138 11.88 16.75 16.87
CA SER A 138 10.51 17.17 16.54
C SER A 138 10.54 18.48 15.74
N PRO A 139 9.63 18.67 14.76
CA PRO A 139 8.58 17.73 14.34
C PRO A 139 9.12 16.60 13.47
N GLN A 140 8.63 15.38 13.66
CA GLN A 140 8.83 14.27 12.73
C GLN A 140 7.77 14.31 11.63
N TYR A 141 8.11 13.82 10.44
CA TYR A 141 7.18 13.68 9.32
C TYR A 141 6.98 12.19 8.99
N ALA A 142 5.73 11.78 8.94
CA ALA A 142 5.32 10.41 8.68
C ALA A 142 4.36 10.31 7.51
N VAL A 143 4.50 9.25 6.72
CA VAL A 143 3.42 8.78 5.86
C VAL A 143 2.50 7.94 6.72
N GLU A 144 1.21 8.24 6.76
CA GLU A 144 0.22 7.53 7.56
C GLU A 144 -0.84 6.90 6.67
N ALA A 145 -1.10 5.61 6.85
CA ALA A 145 -2.22 4.90 6.27
C ALA A 145 -3.26 4.66 7.36
N THR A 146 -4.40 5.33 7.25
CA THR A 146 -5.54 5.18 8.18
C THR A 146 -6.52 4.11 7.69
N GLY A 147 -7.30 3.53 8.59
CA GLY A 147 -8.32 2.53 8.23
C GLY A 147 -7.74 1.19 7.75
N VAL A 148 -6.50 0.87 8.11
CA VAL A 148 -5.83 -0.37 7.68
C VAL A 148 -6.29 -1.52 8.56
N PRO A 149 -6.77 -2.65 8.00
CA PRO A 149 -7.08 -3.83 8.80
C PRO A 149 -5.90 -4.26 9.68
N VAL A 150 -6.15 -4.54 10.96
CA VAL A 150 -5.09 -4.84 11.95
C VAL A 150 -4.17 -5.98 11.50
N SER A 151 -4.73 -7.00 10.82
CA SER A 151 -3.92 -8.11 10.29
C SER A 151 -2.93 -7.66 9.21
N ILE A 152 -3.26 -6.64 8.42
CA ILE A 152 -2.39 -6.09 7.38
C ILE A 152 -1.39 -5.10 7.98
N ALA A 153 -1.83 -4.23 8.88
CA ALA A 153 -0.94 -3.27 9.56
C ALA A 153 0.18 -3.97 10.33
N LYS A 154 -0.12 -5.08 11.02
CA LYS A 154 0.91 -5.94 11.63
C LYS A 154 1.91 -6.48 10.61
N GLN A 155 1.46 -6.91 9.43
CA GLN A 155 2.36 -7.41 8.38
C GLN A 155 3.19 -6.29 7.74
N ALA A 156 2.63 -5.07 7.63
CA ALA A 156 3.36 -3.89 7.19
C ALA A 156 4.43 -3.47 8.22
N LEU A 157 4.11 -3.51 9.52
CA LEU A 157 5.05 -3.25 10.60
C LEU A 157 6.20 -4.28 10.59
N GLN A 158 5.90 -5.56 10.40
CA GLN A 158 6.90 -6.61 10.24
C GLN A 158 7.78 -6.40 8.99
N ALA A 159 7.19 -6.00 7.87
CA ALA A 159 7.94 -5.68 6.65
C ALA A 159 8.88 -4.48 6.84
N CYS A 160 8.47 -3.49 7.63
CA CYS A 160 9.27 -2.33 7.95
C CYS A 160 10.40 -2.62 8.96
N SER A 161 10.10 -3.40 10.00
CA SER A 161 11.05 -3.65 11.09
C SER A 161 12.16 -4.61 10.69
N GLY A 162 11.97 -5.40 9.64
CA GLY A 162 12.91 -6.48 9.27
C GLY A 162 13.06 -7.53 10.38
N GLY A 163 12.07 -7.67 11.26
CA GLY A 163 12.13 -8.53 12.45
C GLY A 163 12.67 -7.84 13.71
N SER A 164 12.97 -6.53 13.67
CA SER A 164 13.38 -5.78 14.85
C SER A 164 12.28 -5.82 15.94
N PRO A 165 12.66 -5.84 17.24
CA PRO A 165 11.70 -5.83 18.34
C PRO A 165 10.77 -4.62 18.29
N THR A 166 9.53 -4.82 18.72
CA THR A 166 8.56 -3.75 18.92
C THR A 166 8.72 -3.13 20.30
N THR A 167 8.62 -1.80 20.39
CA THR A 167 8.48 -1.07 21.65
C THR A 167 7.13 -0.35 21.67
N THR A 168 6.63 -0.02 22.87
CA THR A 168 5.41 0.76 23.01
C THR A 168 5.74 2.13 23.57
N SER A 169 5.23 3.19 22.94
CA SER A 169 5.36 4.58 23.39
C SER A 169 4.02 5.27 23.27
N GLY A 170 3.40 5.61 24.41
CA GLY A 170 2.03 6.15 24.42
C GLY A 170 1.04 5.21 23.72
N SER A 171 0.36 5.73 22.69
CA SER A 171 -0.61 4.96 21.89
C SER A 171 0.01 4.25 20.69
N TYR A 172 1.34 4.25 20.56
CA TYR A 172 2.05 3.70 19.41
C TYR A 172 2.79 2.42 19.76
N THR A 173 2.65 1.41 18.90
CA THR A 173 3.58 0.28 18.82
C THR A 173 4.60 0.58 17.73
N ILE A 174 5.87 0.71 18.10
CA ILE A 174 6.95 1.19 17.24
C ILE A 174 7.89 0.04 16.91
N ALA A 175 8.35 -0.02 15.67
CA ALA A 175 9.46 -0.89 15.27
C ALA A 175 10.26 -0.23 14.14
N SER A 176 11.57 -0.09 14.34
CA SER A 176 12.42 0.73 13.46
C SER A 176 11.85 2.16 13.33
N ASN A 177 11.67 2.67 12.11
CA ASN A 177 11.04 3.95 11.81
C ASN A 177 9.54 3.85 11.49
N CYS A 178 8.90 2.72 11.81
CA CYS A 178 7.46 2.54 11.64
C CYS A 178 6.73 2.44 12.96
N PHE A 179 5.43 2.72 12.90
CA PHE A 179 4.53 2.57 14.03
C PHE A 179 3.16 2.08 13.61
N THR A 180 2.42 1.50 14.56
CA THR A 180 0.97 1.36 14.48
C THR A 180 0.33 2.02 15.70
N THR A 181 -0.90 2.49 15.56
CA THR A 181 -1.70 2.99 16.68
C THR A 181 -2.49 1.86 17.32
N THR A 182 -2.71 1.90 18.63
CA THR A 182 -3.70 1.02 19.26
C THR A 182 -5.09 1.23 18.61
N PRO A 183 -5.75 0.16 18.10
CA PRO A 183 -7.10 0.29 17.57
C PRO A 183 -8.06 0.83 18.62
N ALA A 184 -9.01 1.66 18.21
CA ALA A 184 -10.14 2.03 19.07
C ALA A 184 -10.90 0.77 19.51
N SER A 185 -11.50 0.80 20.71
CA SER A 185 -12.29 -0.34 21.21
C SER A 185 -13.35 -0.77 20.20
N GLY A 186 -13.37 -2.05 19.82
CA GLY A 186 -14.27 -2.59 18.81
C GLY A 186 -13.91 -2.30 17.34
N SER A 187 -12.78 -1.63 17.08
CA SER A 187 -12.29 -1.38 15.72
C SER A 187 -11.41 -2.53 15.20
N ASN A 188 -11.64 -2.91 13.95
CA ASN A 188 -10.84 -3.92 13.23
C ASN A 188 -9.71 -3.27 12.41
N THR A 189 -9.59 -1.95 12.49
CA THR A 189 -8.65 -1.14 11.71
C THR A 189 -7.83 -0.24 12.62
N GLU A 190 -6.60 0.03 12.21
CA GLU A 190 -5.65 0.91 12.87
C GLU A 190 -4.93 1.80 11.85
N THR A 191 -4.15 2.76 12.35
CA THR A 191 -3.21 3.52 11.54
C THR A 191 -1.87 2.80 11.52
N PHE A 192 -1.30 2.62 10.33
CA PHE A 192 0.09 2.26 10.14
C PHE A 192 0.85 3.48 9.64
N GLY A 193 2.00 3.78 10.23
CA GLY A 193 2.81 4.94 9.91
C GLY A 193 4.27 4.60 9.63
N LEU A 194 4.90 5.38 8.75
CA LEU A 194 6.31 5.32 8.40
C LEU A 194 6.92 6.72 8.53
N VAL A 195 7.80 6.92 9.50
CA VAL A 195 8.56 8.16 9.65
C VAL A 195 9.68 8.18 8.63
N PHE A 196 9.74 9.25 7.83
CA PHE A 196 10.70 9.41 6.74
C PHE A 196 11.60 10.63 6.90
N ALA A 197 11.24 11.59 7.75
CA ALA A 197 12.07 12.74 8.06
C ALA A 197 11.82 13.26 9.49
N SER A 198 12.78 14.02 10.01
CA SER A 198 12.67 14.80 11.24
C SER A 198 13.09 16.24 10.96
N GLY A 199 12.42 17.19 11.60
CA GLY A 199 12.76 18.61 11.54
C GLY A 199 14.13 18.86 12.16
N SER A 200 14.89 19.73 11.51
CA SER A 200 16.12 20.35 12.04
C SER A 200 15.83 21.78 12.46
#